data_AF-A0A418VAX2-F1
#
_entry.id   AF-A0A418VAX2-F1
#
_cell.length_a   1.000
_cell.length_b   1.000
_cell.length_c   1.000
_cell.angle_alpha   90.00
_cell.angle_beta   90.00
_cell.angle_gamma   90.00
#
_symmetry.space_group_name_H-M   'P 1'
#
loop_
_entity.id
_entity.type
_entity.pdbx_description
1 polymer ?
#
loop_
_entity_poly.entity_id
_entity_poly.type
_entity_poly.pdbx_seq_one_letter_code
_entity_poly.pdbx_strand_id
1 'polypeptide(L)'
;MTDSKKDRGLLESVLDVAKAGADELVDRTKAVMHDVAANIGNDPEENARDRADAAAARARAEGHKTSYQGHMKDVDTQMNSAMTEAKSRASEYADRAKAEAERLKAEASRLADRAQQGASKAGQDMQDAAHKMGRDASDAAGRMKDTASDAAGKVSQTAKETAQDVKNDLDRS
;
A
#
# COMPACT_ATOMS: atom_id res chain seq x y z
N MET A 1 2.88 -14.09 44.79
CA MET A 1 3.80 -12.96 45.01
C MET A 1 3.67 -12.04 43.80
N THR A 2 3.36 -10.78 44.09
CA THR A 2 2.87 -9.67 43.23
C THR A 2 3.49 -9.52 41.83
N ASP A 3 2.66 -9.68 40.79
CA ASP A 3 2.89 -9.36 39.36
C ASP A 3 2.77 -7.86 39.05
N SER A 4 3.04 -6.97 40.02
CA SER A 4 2.85 -5.51 39.87
C SER A 4 4.03 -4.78 39.20
N LYS A 5 5.03 -5.51 38.68
CA LYS A 5 6.22 -4.90 38.03
C LYS A 5 6.12 -4.84 36.50
N LYS A 6 5.13 -5.47 35.87
CA LYS A 6 5.11 -5.63 34.41
C LYS A 6 4.52 -4.47 33.61
N ASP A 7 3.81 -3.54 34.24
CA ASP A 7 3.07 -2.49 33.51
C ASP A 7 3.54 -1.06 33.81
N ARG A 8 4.79 -0.85 34.26
CA ARG A 8 5.36 0.50 34.28
C ARG A 8 5.75 0.90 32.87
N GLY A 9 5.23 2.02 32.38
CA GLY A 9 5.52 2.53 31.05
C GLY A 9 6.99 2.94 30.92
N LEU A 10 7.56 2.86 29.71
CA LEU A 10 8.95 3.24 29.40
C LEU A 10 9.31 4.65 29.91
N LEU A 11 8.36 5.60 29.83
CA LEU A 11 8.53 6.97 30.32
C LEU A 11 8.70 7.05 31.83
N GLU A 12 8.00 6.19 32.58
CA GLU A 12 8.10 6.11 34.04
C GLU A 12 9.44 5.48 34.44
N SER A 13 9.89 4.45 33.73
CA SER A 13 11.21 3.84 33.91
C SER A 13 12.35 4.83 33.64
N VAL A 14 12.26 5.63 32.57
CA VAL A 14 13.25 6.69 32.26
C VAL A 14 13.23 7.82 33.30
N LEU A 15 12.06 8.17 33.81
CA LEU A 15 11.93 9.17 34.89
C LEU A 15 12.60 8.69 36.19
N ASP A 16 12.44 7.41 36.53
CA ASP A 16 13.09 6.78 37.68
C ASP A 16 14.63 6.77 37.53
N VAL A 17 15.15 6.48 36.33
CA VAL A 17 16.59 6.61 36.01
C VAL A 17 17.07 8.04 36.23
N ALA A 18 16.35 9.02 35.68
CA ALA A 18 16.73 10.43 35.79
C ALA A 18 16.74 10.92 37.25
N LYS A 19 15.74 10.50 38.03
CA LYS A 19 15.64 10.84 39.45
C LYS A 19 16.77 10.20 40.26
N ALA A 20 17.06 8.91 40.05
CA ALA A 20 18.15 8.24 40.74
C ALA A 20 19.52 8.84 40.42
N GLY A 21 19.76 9.23 39.15
CA GLY A 21 20.99 9.92 38.76
C GLY A 21 21.13 11.32 39.36
N ALA A 22 20.03 12.07 39.45
CA ALA A 22 20.02 13.38 40.10
C ALA A 22 20.31 13.29 41.61
N ASP A 23 19.67 12.34 42.30
CA ASP A 23 19.88 12.10 43.73
C ASP A 23 21.32 11.64 44.04
N GLU A 24 21.91 10.77 43.19
CA GLU A 24 23.32 10.38 43.28
C GLU A 24 24.25 11.59 43.19
N LEU A 25 24.01 12.48 42.22
CA LEU A 25 24.84 13.66 41.99
C LEU A 25 24.75 14.63 43.18
N VAL A 26 23.54 14.86 43.68
CA VAL A 26 23.30 15.72 44.85
C VAL A 26 24.04 15.20 46.09
N ASP A 27 23.97 13.89 46.36
CA ASP A 27 24.62 13.31 47.54
C ASP A 27 26.15 13.24 47.38
N ARG A 28 26.68 13.07 46.17
CA ARG A 28 28.13 13.26 45.91
C ARG A 28 28.58 14.70 46.16
N THR A 29 27.80 15.69 45.72
CA THR A 29 28.12 17.09 45.98
C THR A 29 28.09 17.40 47.48
N LYS A 30 27.10 16.88 48.22
CA LYS A 30 27.07 17.01 49.69
C LYS A 30 28.28 16.36 50.35
N ALA A 31 28.70 15.18 49.89
CA ALA A 31 29.89 14.52 50.42
C ALA A 31 31.14 15.39 50.27
N VAL A 32 31.33 15.99 49.08
CA VAL A 32 32.45 16.90 48.81
C VAL A 32 32.36 18.16 49.69
N MET A 33 31.17 18.73 49.88
CA MET A 33 30.97 19.89 50.75
C MET A 33 31.39 19.59 52.19
N HIS A 34 30.99 18.42 52.72
CA HIS A 34 31.38 17.99 54.07
C HIS A 34 32.88 17.66 54.16
N ASP A 35 33.50 17.08 53.14
CA ASP A 35 34.96 16.88 53.12
C ASP A 35 35.73 18.21 53.16
N VAL A 36 35.22 19.22 52.46
CA VAL A 36 35.82 20.56 52.45
C VAL A 36 35.65 21.22 53.82
N ALA A 37 34.46 21.13 54.43
CA ALA A 37 34.19 21.64 55.78
C ALA A 37 35.13 21.00 56.82
N ALA A 38 35.27 19.68 56.80
CA ALA A 38 36.15 18.94 57.72
C ALA A 38 37.65 19.27 57.59
N ASN A 39 38.08 19.82 56.45
CA ASN A 39 39.48 20.18 56.18
C ASN A 39 39.78 21.67 56.45
N ILE A 40 38.74 22.51 56.53
CA ILE A 40 38.86 23.95 56.79
C ILE A 40 38.55 24.28 58.26
N GLY A 41 37.72 23.46 58.93
CA GLY A 41 37.35 23.65 60.32
C GLY A 41 38.52 23.51 61.29
N ASN A 42 38.53 24.34 62.34
CA ASN A 42 39.55 24.30 63.39
C ASN A 42 39.13 23.46 64.61
N ASP A 43 37.88 22.97 64.65
CA ASP A 43 37.37 22.14 65.73
C ASP A 43 37.46 20.64 65.35
N PRO A 44 38.24 19.83 66.09
CA PRO A 44 38.40 18.41 65.79
C PRO A 44 37.11 17.59 65.97
N GLU A 45 36.18 17.99 66.83
CA GLU A 45 34.88 17.28 66.98
C GLU A 45 33.95 17.57 65.79
N GLU A 46 33.91 18.83 65.33
CA GLU A 46 33.13 19.25 64.17
C GLU A 46 33.67 18.59 62.89
N ASN A 47 34.99 18.58 62.73
CA ASN A 47 35.68 17.92 61.62
C ASN A 47 35.46 16.39 61.57
N ALA A 48 35.20 15.76 62.73
CA ALA A 48 34.87 14.33 62.79
C ALA A 48 33.41 14.06 62.37
N ARG A 49 32.48 14.94 62.75
CA ARG A 49 31.08 14.88 62.32
C ARG A 49 30.95 15.10 60.82
N ASP A 50 31.62 16.11 60.27
CA ASP A 50 31.63 16.36 58.84
C ASP A 50 32.20 15.18 58.04
N ARG A 51 33.25 14.52 58.54
CA ARG A 51 33.76 13.28 57.91
C ARG A 51 32.74 12.14 57.96
N ALA A 52 31.99 12.00 59.04
CA ALA A 52 30.94 11.00 59.16
C ALA A 52 29.77 11.30 58.19
N ASP A 53 29.36 12.56 58.07
CA ASP A 53 28.31 12.99 57.16
C ASP A 53 28.73 12.86 55.69
N ALA A 54 29.99 13.13 55.37
CA ALA A 54 30.57 12.87 54.05
C ALA A 54 30.54 11.37 53.71
N ALA A 55 30.87 10.50 54.66
CA ALA A 55 30.79 9.05 54.47
C ALA A 55 29.33 8.57 54.27
N ALA A 56 28.39 9.09 55.05
CA ALA A 56 26.97 8.78 54.92
C ALA A 56 26.38 9.27 53.58
N ALA A 57 26.81 10.43 53.09
CA ALA A 57 26.42 10.96 51.78
C ALA A 57 26.99 10.10 50.64
N ARG A 58 28.24 9.64 50.72
CA ARG A 58 28.82 8.70 49.75
C ARG A 58 28.08 7.36 49.73
N ALA A 59 27.74 6.81 50.89
CA ALA A 59 26.99 5.56 51.00
C ALA A 59 25.60 5.66 50.34
N ARG A 60 24.90 6.80 50.51
CA ARG A 60 23.63 7.07 49.83
C ARG A 60 23.81 7.18 48.32
N ALA A 61 24.83 7.91 47.87
CA ALA A 61 25.14 8.02 46.44
C ALA A 61 25.43 6.66 45.79
N GLU A 62 26.11 5.75 46.48
CA GLU A 62 26.31 4.37 45.98
C GLU A 62 25.00 3.59 45.86
N GLY A 63 24.09 3.74 46.84
CA GLY A 63 22.74 3.17 46.76
C GLY A 63 21.96 3.68 45.54
N HIS A 64 21.99 4.99 45.30
CA HIS A 64 21.36 5.61 44.13
C HIS A 64 21.97 5.14 42.81
N LYS A 65 23.29 4.94 42.77
CA LYS A 65 23.99 4.38 41.60
C LYS A 65 23.53 2.95 41.28
N THR A 66 23.36 2.09 42.29
CA THR A 66 22.84 0.74 42.10
C THR A 66 21.40 0.77 41.58
N SER A 67 20.55 1.63 42.14
CA SER A 67 19.18 1.85 41.64
C SER A 67 19.17 2.35 40.20
N TYR A 68 19.99 3.34 39.87
CA TYR A 68 20.16 3.87 38.50
C TYR A 68 20.54 2.77 37.50
N GLN A 69 21.51 1.92 37.85
CA GLN A 69 21.93 0.80 36.99
C GLN A 69 20.82 -0.24 36.79
N GLY A 70 20.04 -0.53 37.84
CA GLY A 70 18.87 -1.40 37.75
C GLY A 70 17.82 -0.84 36.81
N HIS A 71 17.44 0.43 37.00
CA HIS A 71 16.44 1.10 36.17
C HIS A 71 16.88 1.21 34.70
N MET A 72 18.16 1.45 34.42
CA MET A 72 18.69 1.46 33.05
C MET A 72 18.52 0.11 32.36
N LYS A 73 18.80 -0.99 33.06
CA LYS A 73 18.61 -2.34 32.51
C LYS A 73 17.14 -2.65 32.20
N ASP A 74 16.24 -2.15 33.04
CA ASP A 74 14.80 -2.29 32.82
C ASP A 74 14.35 -1.48 31.59
N VAL A 75 14.84 -0.24 31.44
CA VAL A 75 14.62 0.60 30.24
C VAL A 75 15.12 -0.10 28.98
N ASP A 76 16.34 -0.64 28.99
CA ASP A 76 16.90 -1.38 27.85
C ASP A 76 16.06 -2.60 27.48
N THR A 77 15.58 -3.34 28.49
CA THR A 77 14.73 -4.52 28.28
C THR A 77 13.39 -4.13 27.66
N GLN A 78 12.74 -3.09 28.20
CA GLN A 78 11.48 -2.57 27.68
C GLN A 78 11.63 -2.03 26.26
N MET A 79 12.70 -1.28 25.98
CA MET A 79 12.96 -0.70 24.67
C MET A 79 13.21 -1.78 23.61
N ASN A 80 14.01 -2.80 23.92
CA ASN A 80 14.26 -3.92 23.02
C ASN A 80 12.99 -4.73 22.72
N SER A 81 12.13 -4.91 23.73
CA SER A 81 10.85 -5.61 23.59
C SER A 81 9.90 -4.83 22.67
N ALA A 82 9.75 -3.52 22.94
CA ALA A 82 8.94 -2.63 22.12
C ALA A 82 9.45 -2.55 20.66
N MET A 83 10.78 -2.51 20.47
CA MET A 83 11.38 -2.51 19.14
C MET A 83 11.12 -3.81 18.38
N THR A 84 11.18 -4.95 19.07
CA THR A 84 10.89 -6.26 18.49
C THR A 84 9.43 -6.36 18.05
N GLU A 85 8.49 -5.91 18.90
CA GLU A 85 7.07 -5.87 18.55
C GLU A 85 6.80 -4.92 17.38
N ALA A 86 7.41 -3.73 17.38
CA ALA A 86 7.29 -2.77 16.29
C ALA A 86 7.78 -3.36 14.96
N LYS A 87 8.93 -4.06 14.98
CA LYS A 87 9.46 -4.75 13.80
C LYS A 87 8.53 -5.85 13.30
N SER A 88 7.97 -6.66 14.20
CA SER A 88 6.99 -7.70 13.84
C SER A 88 5.77 -7.11 13.15
N ARG A 89 5.18 -6.06 13.73
CA ARG A 89 4.02 -5.38 13.13
C ARG A 89 4.35 -4.76 11.78
N ALA A 90 5.51 -4.13 11.65
CA ALA A 90 5.95 -3.56 10.38
C ALA A 90 6.08 -4.63 9.28
N SER A 91 6.63 -5.81 9.62
CA SER A 91 6.70 -6.95 8.70
C SER A 91 5.30 -7.44 8.29
N GLU A 92 4.37 -7.58 9.23
CA GLU A 92 2.99 -7.97 8.93
C GLU A 92 2.30 -7.00 7.97
N TYR A 93 2.48 -5.68 8.18
CA TYR A 93 1.94 -4.66 7.26
C TYR A 93 2.55 -4.78 5.86
N ALA A 94 3.86 -4.99 5.77
CA ALA A 94 4.54 -5.16 4.49
C ALA A 94 4.01 -6.41 3.74
N ASP A 95 3.79 -7.51 4.45
CA ASP A 95 3.26 -8.74 3.86
C ASP A 95 1.80 -8.58 3.40
N ARG A 96 0.96 -7.88 4.19
CA ARG A 96 -0.41 -7.55 3.79
C ARG A 96 -0.44 -6.67 2.54
N ALA A 97 0.40 -5.64 2.49
CA ALA A 97 0.49 -4.75 1.34
C ALA A 97 0.92 -5.51 0.06
N LYS A 98 1.88 -6.43 0.16
CA LYS A 98 2.27 -7.30 -0.96
C LYS A 98 1.13 -8.20 -1.42
N ALA A 99 0.41 -8.82 -0.48
CA ALA A 99 -0.73 -9.69 -0.80
C ALA A 99 -1.86 -8.92 -1.50
N GLU A 100 -2.13 -7.69 -1.06
CA GLU A 100 -3.13 -6.82 -1.68
C GLU A 100 -2.70 -6.33 -3.08
N ALA A 101 -1.43 -5.99 -3.26
CA ALA A 101 -0.86 -5.64 -4.55
C ALA A 101 -0.96 -6.80 -5.57
N GLU A 102 -0.64 -8.03 -5.17
CA GLU A 102 -0.80 -9.21 -6.03
C GLU A 102 -2.27 -9.51 -6.36
N ARG A 103 -3.20 -9.28 -5.41
CA ARG A 103 -4.65 -9.36 -5.70
C ARG A 103 -5.09 -8.34 -6.73
N LEU A 104 -4.73 -7.08 -6.55
CA LEU A 104 -5.07 -6.00 -7.49
C LEU A 104 -4.50 -6.28 -8.88
N LYS A 105 -3.27 -6.77 -8.96
CA LYS A 105 -2.65 -7.19 -10.22
C LYS A 105 -3.45 -8.31 -10.89
N ALA A 106 -3.85 -9.34 -10.15
CA ALA A 106 -4.65 -10.44 -10.69
C ALA A 106 -6.03 -9.98 -11.18
N GLU A 107 -6.68 -9.06 -10.47
CA GLU A 107 -7.95 -8.47 -10.89
C GLU A 107 -7.79 -7.60 -12.15
N ALA A 108 -6.74 -6.79 -12.22
CA ALA A 108 -6.42 -5.99 -13.40
C ALA A 108 -6.17 -6.88 -14.64
N SER A 109 -5.42 -7.98 -14.49
CA SER A 109 -5.22 -8.94 -15.59
C SER A 109 -6.54 -9.56 -16.05
N ARG A 110 -7.39 -10.00 -15.13
CA ARG A 110 -8.72 -10.56 -15.49
C ARG A 110 -9.64 -9.55 -16.16
N LEU A 111 -9.53 -8.27 -15.80
CA LEU A 111 -10.29 -7.20 -16.44
C LEU A 111 -9.78 -6.96 -17.86
N ALA A 112 -8.46 -6.92 -18.05
CA ALA A 112 -7.83 -6.79 -19.36
C ALA A 112 -8.21 -7.94 -20.29
N ASP A 113 -8.17 -9.19 -19.80
CA ASP A 113 -8.57 -10.37 -20.58
C ASP A 113 -10.05 -10.28 -21.01
N ARG A 114 -10.94 -9.84 -20.11
CA ARG A 114 -12.36 -9.64 -20.43
C ARG A 114 -12.56 -8.53 -21.45
N ALA A 115 -11.84 -7.42 -21.33
CA ALA A 115 -11.89 -6.32 -22.28
C ALA A 115 -11.42 -6.77 -23.67
N GLN A 116 -10.33 -7.53 -23.74
CA GLN A 116 -9.80 -8.09 -24.99
C GLN A 116 -10.79 -9.04 -25.64
N GLN A 117 -11.38 -9.96 -24.87
CA GLN A 117 -12.41 -10.88 -25.39
C GLN A 117 -13.65 -10.12 -25.90
N GLY A 118 -14.10 -9.11 -25.17
CA GLY A 118 -15.23 -8.26 -25.59
C GLY A 118 -14.94 -7.52 -26.90
N ALA A 119 -13.75 -6.94 -27.03
CA ALA A 119 -13.31 -6.26 -28.25
C ALA A 119 -13.19 -7.23 -29.44
N SER A 120 -12.61 -8.41 -29.24
CA SER A 120 -12.52 -9.44 -30.29
C SER A 120 -13.89 -9.89 -30.77
N LYS A 121 -14.83 -10.13 -29.83
CA LYS A 121 -16.19 -10.55 -30.17
C LYS A 121 -16.95 -9.45 -30.93
N ALA A 122 -16.88 -8.20 -30.47
CA ALA A 122 -17.48 -7.07 -31.16
C ALA A 122 -16.91 -6.91 -32.59
N GLY A 123 -15.61 -7.11 -32.76
CA GLY A 123 -14.96 -7.11 -34.08
C GLY A 123 -15.47 -8.23 -35.00
N GLN A 124 -15.64 -9.44 -34.47
CA GLN A 124 -16.22 -10.56 -35.23
C GLN A 124 -17.67 -10.30 -35.62
N ASP A 125 -18.51 -9.85 -34.69
CA ASP A 125 -19.92 -9.53 -34.94
C ASP A 125 -20.05 -8.46 -36.05
N MET A 126 -19.15 -7.46 -36.04
CA MET A 126 -19.11 -6.41 -37.05
C MET A 126 -18.65 -6.92 -38.42
N GLN A 127 -17.67 -7.82 -38.47
CA GLN A 127 -17.24 -8.48 -39.71
C GLN A 127 -18.37 -9.34 -40.30
N ASP A 128 -19.06 -10.11 -39.47
CA ASP A 128 -20.18 -10.95 -39.89
C ASP A 128 -21.34 -10.11 -40.43
N ALA A 129 -21.67 -9.00 -39.75
CA ALA A 129 -22.68 -8.05 -40.20
C ALA A 129 -22.30 -7.43 -41.56
N ALA A 130 -21.06 -6.99 -41.72
CA ALA A 130 -20.56 -6.43 -42.97
C ALA A 130 -20.59 -7.46 -44.11
N HIS A 131 -20.17 -8.70 -43.85
CA HIS A 131 -20.22 -9.78 -44.83
C HIS A 131 -21.64 -10.15 -45.25
N LYS A 132 -22.58 -10.14 -44.31
CA LYS A 132 -24.00 -10.38 -44.60
C LYS A 132 -24.57 -9.25 -45.47
N MET A 133 -24.31 -8.00 -45.08
CA MET A 133 -24.78 -6.83 -45.82
C MET A 133 -24.21 -6.78 -47.24
N GLY A 134 -22.93 -7.15 -47.43
CA GLY A 134 -22.32 -7.25 -48.76
C GLY A 134 -22.92 -8.36 -49.63
N ARG A 135 -23.29 -9.50 -49.05
CA ARG A 135 -24.02 -10.57 -49.74
C ARG A 135 -25.41 -10.11 -50.15
N ASP A 136 -26.18 -9.56 -49.21
CA ASP A 136 -27.54 -9.07 -49.48
C ASP A 136 -27.55 -7.99 -50.58
N ALA A 137 -26.57 -7.08 -50.56
CA ALA A 137 -26.39 -6.06 -51.60
C ALA A 137 -26.03 -6.68 -52.97
N SER A 138 -25.17 -7.69 -53.00
CA SER A 138 -24.81 -8.40 -54.24
C SER A 138 -26.00 -9.15 -54.82
N ASP A 139 -26.79 -9.81 -53.97
CA ASP A 139 -28.01 -10.52 -54.39
C ASP A 139 -29.07 -9.56 -54.93
N ALA A 140 -29.26 -8.41 -54.26
CA ALA A 140 -30.15 -7.36 -54.75
C ALA A 140 -29.71 -6.81 -56.11
N ALA A 141 -28.41 -6.55 -56.28
CA ALA A 141 -27.85 -6.10 -57.55
C ALA A 141 -28.01 -7.16 -58.66
N GLY A 142 -27.83 -8.44 -58.32
CA GLY A 142 -28.07 -9.56 -59.23
C GLY A 142 -29.52 -9.60 -59.72
N ARG A 143 -30.49 -9.56 -58.80
CA ARG A 143 -31.92 -9.53 -59.15
C ARG A 143 -32.30 -8.31 -59.99
N MET A 144 -31.72 -7.15 -59.70
CA MET A 144 -31.93 -5.94 -60.50
C MET A 144 -31.39 -6.12 -61.93
N LYS A 145 -30.20 -6.69 -62.08
CA LYS A 145 -29.60 -6.98 -63.39
C LYS A 145 -30.44 -7.97 -64.20
N ASP A 146 -30.95 -9.01 -63.56
CA ASP A 146 -31.81 -10.00 -64.21
C ASP A 146 -33.12 -9.35 -64.65
N THR A 147 -33.77 -8.58 -63.77
CA THR A 147 -35.01 -7.84 -64.08
C THR A 147 -34.81 -6.86 -65.24
N ALA A 148 -33.69 -6.13 -65.24
CA ALA A 148 -33.35 -5.21 -66.31
C ALA A 148 -33.09 -5.94 -67.64
N SER A 149 -32.41 -7.10 -67.60
CA SER A 149 -32.17 -7.93 -68.79
C SER A 149 -33.47 -8.48 -69.36
N ASP A 150 -34.38 -8.96 -68.50
CA ASP A 150 -35.70 -9.44 -68.92
C ASP A 150 -36.55 -8.34 -69.55
N ALA A 151 -36.56 -7.15 -68.94
CA ALA A 151 -37.26 -5.99 -69.49
C ALA A 151 -36.70 -5.58 -70.85
N ALA A 152 -35.38 -5.52 -70.99
CA ALA A 152 -34.71 -5.23 -72.25
C ALA A 152 -35.00 -6.30 -73.33
N GLY A 153 -35.02 -7.57 -72.94
CA GLY A 153 -35.39 -8.68 -73.81
C GLY A 153 -36.80 -8.56 -74.36
N LYS A 154 -37.79 -8.27 -73.50
CA LYS A 154 -39.18 -8.05 -73.89
C LYS A 154 -39.32 -6.87 -74.85
N VAL A 155 -38.71 -5.73 -74.55
CA VAL A 155 -38.73 -4.54 -75.42
C VAL A 155 -38.13 -4.85 -76.79
N SER A 156 -36.99 -5.55 -76.83
CA SER A 156 -36.34 -5.97 -78.08
C SER A 156 -37.23 -6.89 -78.91
N GLN A 157 -37.93 -7.82 -78.26
CA GLN A 157 -38.86 -8.72 -78.93
C GLN A 157 -40.07 -7.96 -79.49
N THR A 158 -40.72 -7.10 -78.70
CA THR A 158 -41.84 -6.27 -79.17
C THR A 158 -41.44 -5.37 -80.33
N ALA A 159 -40.23 -4.80 -80.30
CA ALA A 159 -39.72 -3.99 -81.41
C ALA A 159 -39.50 -4.82 -82.68
N LYS A 160 -39.02 -6.06 -82.57
CA LYS A 160 -38.87 -6.98 -83.70
C LYS A 160 -40.22 -7.39 -84.29
N GLU A 161 -41.20 -7.71 -83.45
CA GLU A 161 -42.56 -8.05 -83.88
C GLU A 161 -43.21 -6.87 -84.61
N THR A 162 -43.11 -5.66 -84.03
CA THR A 162 -43.63 -4.44 -84.66
C THR A 162 -42.95 -4.16 -86.01
N ALA A 163 -41.63 -4.33 -86.09
CA ALA A 163 -40.90 -4.15 -87.34
C ALA A 163 -41.28 -5.20 -88.41
N GLN A 164 -41.57 -6.44 -87.98
CA GLN A 164 -42.06 -7.48 -88.88
C GLN A 164 -43.49 -7.20 -89.36
N ASP A 165 -44.37 -6.74 -88.49
CA ASP A 165 -45.74 -6.37 -88.85
C ASP A 165 -45.75 -5.22 -89.86
N VAL A 166 -44.96 -4.17 -89.60
CA VAL A 166 -44.79 -3.04 -90.53
C VAL A 166 -44.23 -3.51 -91.88
N LYS A 167 -43.25 -4.42 -91.88
CA LYS A 167 -42.70 -4.98 -93.11
C LYS A 167 -43.74 -5.78 -93.89
N ASN A 168 -44.53 -6.61 -93.20
CA ASN A 168 -45.57 -7.42 -93.82
C ASN A 168 -46.71 -6.58 -94.40
N ASP A 169 -47.06 -5.45 -93.77
CA ASP A 169 -48.06 -4.51 -94.27
C ASP A 169 -47.57 -3.76 -95.52
N LEU A 170 -46.28 -3.41 -95.56
CA LEU A 170 -45.62 -2.83 -96.74
C LEU A 170 -45.58 -3.80 -97.92
N ASP A 171 -45.31 -5.09 -97.69
CA ASP A 171 -45.30 -6.11 -98.76
C ASP A 171 -46.71 -6.45 -99.30
N ARG A 172 -47.78 -6.03 -98.60
CA ARG A 172 -49.19 -6.27 -98.98
C ARG A 172 -49.88 -5.07 -99.62
N SER A 173 -49.25 -3.91 -99.64
CA SER A 173 -49.75 -2.64 -100.21
C SER A 173 -49.20 -2.40 -101.61
#